data_AF-A0A409XXN0-F1
#
_entry.id   AF-A0A409XXN0-F1
#
_cell.length_a   1.000
_cell.length_b   1.000
_cell.length_c   1.000
_cell.angle_alpha   90.00
_cell.angle_beta   90.00
_cell.angle_gamma   90.00
#
_symmetry.space_group_name_H-M   'P 1'
#
loop_
_entity.id
_entity.type
_entity.pdbx_description
1 polymer ?
#
loop_
_entity_poly.entity_id
_entity_poly.type
_entity_poly.pdbx_seq_one_letter_code
_entity_poly.pdbx_strand_id
1 'polypeptide(L)'
;MDIDEAAIDEGLYSRQLYVLGHEAMKKMAASNVLIVGMKGLGVEIDIGKPRAAATLPRLAELNTYVPVRDLGGKPGDEITVELIKGFHVVVLCNVSYQKQLEINDWTHENGVHFIAAETRGLFGSAFNDFGPKFTCVDPTGEQPLTGMIVSIDKAS
;
A
#
# COMPACT_ATOMS: atom_id res chain seq x y z
N MET A 1 -7.90 -0.45 -28.52
CA MET A 1 -6.56 -0.98 -28.26
C MET A 1 -6.69 -1.65 -26.91
N ASP A 2 -6.99 -2.94 -26.96
CA ASP A 2 -7.29 -3.74 -25.79
C ASP A 2 -6.07 -3.71 -24.87
N ILE A 3 -6.28 -3.15 -23.69
CA ILE A 3 -5.30 -3.20 -22.61
C ILE A 3 -5.27 -4.68 -22.25
N ASP A 4 -4.17 -5.35 -22.58
CA ASP A 4 -3.93 -6.74 -22.24
C ASP A 4 -4.17 -6.87 -20.72
N GLU A 5 -5.32 -7.44 -20.33
CA GLU A 5 -5.64 -7.65 -18.92
C GLU A 5 -4.55 -8.58 -18.41
N ALA A 6 -3.67 -8.06 -17.54
CA ALA A 6 -2.69 -8.89 -16.86
C ALA A 6 -3.46 -10.00 -16.15
N ALA A 7 -3.47 -11.19 -16.76
CA ALA A 7 -4.20 -12.34 -16.24
C ALA A 7 -3.64 -12.63 -14.85
N ILE A 8 -4.49 -12.52 -13.83
CA ILE A 8 -4.09 -12.83 -12.47
C ILE A 8 -3.79 -14.33 -12.43
N ASP A 9 -2.60 -14.69 -11.97
CA ASP A 9 -2.24 -16.10 -11.77
C ASP A 9 -3.08 -16.69 -10.62
N GLU A 10 -4.20 -17.33 -10.98
CA GLU A 10 -5.10 -17.96 -10.03
C GLU A 10 -4.43 -19.09 -9.24
N GLY A 11 -3.38 -19.72 -9.78
CA GLY A 11 -2.62 -20.75 -9.10
C GLY A 11 -1.81 -20.18 -7.93
N LEU A 12 -1.12 -19.06 -8.16
CA LEU A 12 -0.35 -18.36 -7.13
C LEU A 12 -1.26 -17.63 -6.12
N TYR A 13 -2.32 -16.96 -6.59
CA TYR A 13 -3.16 -16.08 -5.78
C TYR A 13 -4.46 -16.73 -5.26
N SER A 14 -4.68 -18.03 -5.49
CA SER A 14 -5.93 -18.74 -5.18
C SER A 14 -6.53 -18.36 -3.82
N ARG A 15 -5.74 -18.43 -2.73
CA ARG A 15 -6.22 -18.13 -1.37
C ARG A 15 -6.47 -16.63 -1.14
N GLN A 16 -5.71 -15.76 -1.78
CA GLN A 16 -5.88 -14.31 -1.65
C GLN A 16 -7.08 -13.83 -2.45
N LEU A 17 -7.38 -14.48 -3.59
CA LEU A 17 -8.55 -14.18 -4.42
C LEU A 17 -9.87 -14.39 -3.69
N TYR A 18 -9.96 -15.40 -2.81
CA TYR A 18 -11.16 -15.60 -1.97
C TYR A 18 -11.40 -14.49 -0.93
N VAL A 19 -10.37 -13.70 -0.60
CA VAL A 19 -10.45 -12.63 0.38
C VAL A 19 -10.65 -11.27 -0.29
N LEU A 20 -9.91 -10.99 -1.36
CA LEU A 20 -9.88 -9.68 -2.01
C LEU A 20 -10.79 -9.61 -3.24
N GLY A 21 -11.00 -10.73 -3.93
CA GLY A 21 -11.65 -10.76 -5.23
C GLY A 21 -10.76 -10.28 -6.39
N HIS A 22 -11.18 -10.62 -7.62
CA HIS A 22 -10.42 -10.30 -8.84
C HIS A 22 -10.31 -8.79 -9.08
N GLU A 23 -11.39 -8.04 -8.86
CA GLU A 23 -11.44 -6.59 -9.12
C GLU A 23 -10.47 -5.80 -8.22
N ALA A 24 -10.37 -6.16 -6.94
CA ALA A 24 -9.41 -5.54 -6.03
C ALA A 24 -7.97 -5.89 -6.42
N MET A 25 -7.70 -7.15 -6.77
CA MET A 25 -6.38 -7.61 -7.23
C MET A 25 -5.94 -6.92 -8.52
N LYS A 26 -6.85 -6.68 -9.48
CA LYS A 26 -6.56 -5.90 -10.70
C LYS A 26 -6.15 -4.46 -10.36
N LYS A 27 -6.87 -3.79 -9.45
CA LYS A 27 -6.52 -2.44 -8.99
C LYS A 27 -5.16 -2.41 -8.28
N MET A 28 -4.86 -3.44 -7.48
CA MET A 28 -3.56 -3.58 -6.81
C MET A 28 -2.43 -3.74 -7.82
N ALA A 29 -2.60 -4.57 -8.86
CA ALA A 29 -1.59 -4.80 -9.88
C ALA A 29 -1.23 -3.52 -10.68
N ALA A 30 -2.17 -2.59 -10.83
CA ALA A 30 -1.95 -1.31 -11.48
C ALA A 30 -1.36 -0.22 -10.56
N SER A 31 -1.24 -0.49 -9.26
CA SER A 31 -0.86 0.51 -8.25
C SER A 31 0.63 0.48 -7.93
N ASN A 32 1.30 1.61 -8.16
CA ASN A 32 2.68 1.83 -7.71
C ASN A 32 2.71 2.34 -6.26
N VAL A 33 3.51 1.71 -5.41
CA VAL A 33 3.67 2.04 -3.99
C VAL A 33 5.11 2.48 -3.71
N LEU A 34 5.28 3.60 -3.00
CA LEU A 34 6.56 4.06 -2.48
C LEU A 34 6.62 3.80 -0.97
N ILE A 35 7.71 3.18 -0.50
CA ILE A 35 7.97 2.99 0.93
C ILE A 35 9.27 3.71 1.29
N VAL A 36 9.19 4.64 2.23
CA VAL A 36 10.34 5.40 2.73
C VAL A 36 10.63 5.02 4.17
N GLY A 37 11.90 4.86 4.51
CA GLY A 37 12.31 4.60 5.88
C GLY A 37 12.20 3.12 6.27
N MET A 38 12.85 2.25 5.49
CA MET A 38 13.04 0.84 5.82
C MET A 38 13.88 0.68 7.11
N LYS A 39 13.23 0.85 8.26
CA LYS A 39 13.79 0.59 9.59
C LYS A 39 13.02 -0.57 10.19
N GLY A 40 13.66 -1.72 10.33
CA GLY A 40 13.13 -2.90 10.99
C GLY A 40 14.28 -3.78 11.50
N LEU A 41 14.02 -4.50 12.60
CA LEU A 41 14.97 -5.40 13.29
C LEU A 41 15.58 -6.48 12.36
N GLY A 42 14.94 -6.79 11.22
CA GLY A 42 15.39 -7.85 10.29
C GLY A 42 16.55 -7.47 9.34
N VAL A 43 16.95 -6.20 9.26
CA VAL A 43 18.04 -5.73 8.35
C VAL A 43 19.38 -5.61 9.07
N GLU A 44 19.48 -6.08 10.33
CA GLU A 44 20.69 -5.97 11.15
C GLU A 44 21.85 -6.86 10.65
N ILE A 45 21.61 -7.76 9.69
CA ILE A 45 22.61 -8.72 9.21
C ILE A 45 23.60 -8.09 8.20
N ASP A 46 23.25 -6.98 7.55
CA ASP A 46 24.06 -6.29 6.53
C ASP A 46 24.54 -4.89 7.01
N ILE A 47 25.33 -4.87 8.07
CA ILE A 47 25.88 -3.62 8.65
C ILE A 47 26.76 -2.89 7.62
N GLY A 48 26.50 -1.60 7.40
CA GLY A 48 27.29 -0.72 6.55
C GLY A 48 26.82 -0.57 5.11
N LYS A 49 25.83 -1.37 4.67
CA LYS A 49 25.18 -1.19 3.37
C LYS A 49 23.90 -0.34 3.50
N PRO A 50 23.51 0.41 2.46
CA PRO A 50 22.18 1.02 2.40
C PRO A 50 21.09 -0.05 2.58
N ARG A 51 20.13 0.21 3.48
CA ARG A 51 19.12 -0.78 3.86
C ARG A 51 18.21 -1.17 2.71
N ALA A 52 17.87 -0.22 1.83
CA ALA A 52 17.10 -0.48 0.62
C ALA A 52 17.83 -1.48 -0.29
N ALA A 53 19.10 -1.21 -0.61
CA ALA A 53 19.94 -2.11 -1.39
C ALA A 53 20.12 -3.51 -0.74
N ALA A 54 20.28 -3.58 0.58
CA ALA A 54 20.43 -4.86 1.28
C ALA A 54 19.13 -5.70 1.29
N THR A 55 17.97 -5.05 1.32
CA THR A 55 16.66 -5.73 1.38
C THR A 55 16.06 -6.04 0.01
N LEU A 56 16.45 -5.29 -1.03
CA LEU A 56 15.94 -5.44 -2.39
C LEU A 56 15.94 -6.89 -2.91
N PRO A 57 17.05 -7.67 -2.87
CA PRO A 57 17.03 -9.02 -3.43
C PRO A 57 16.03 -9.93 -2.72
N ARG A 58 15.98 -9.84 -1.38
CA ARG A 58 15.06 -10.62 -0.56
C ARG A 58 13.59 -10.25 -0.81
N LEU A 59 13.29 -8.98 -1.01
CA LEU A 59 11.94 -8.53 -1.32
C LEU A 59 11.52 -8.93 -2.74
N ALA A 60 12.43 -8.85 -3.71
CA ALA A 60 12.14 -9.23 -5.10
C ALA A 60 11.87 -10.74 -5.24
N GLU A 61 12.51 -11.57 -4.42
CA GLU A 61 12.30 -13.03 -4.40
C GLU A 61 10.90 -13.44 -3.88
N LEU A 62 10.21 -12.57 -3.12
CA LEU A 62 8.89 -12.92 -2.55
C LEU A 62 7.81 -13.07 -3.63
N ASN A 63 7.90 -12.30 -4.72
CA ASN A 63 6.91 -12.31 -5.78
C ASN A 63 7.49 -11.78 -7.10
N THR A 64 7.62 -12.66 -8.10
CA THR A 64 8.17 -12.34 -9.42
C THR A 64 7.30 -11.40 -10.25
N TYR A 65 6.02 -11.27 -9.93
CA TYR A 65 5.09 -10.34 -10.59
C TYR A 65 5.22 -8.90 -10.09
N VAL A 66 5.89 -8.67 -8.96
CA VAL A 66 6.03 -7.35 -8.34
C VAL A 66 7.48 -6.86 -8.49
N PRO A 67 7.76 -5.93 -9.42
CA PRO A 67 9.09 -5.39 -9.57
C PRO A 67 9.45 -4.49 -8.37
N VAL A 68 10.47 -4.87 -7.62
CA VAL A 68 11.01 -4.05 -6.52
C VAL A 68 12.21 -3.25 -7.04
N ARG A 69 12.22 -1.94 -6.78
CA ARG A 69 13.30 -1.03 -7.21
C ARG A 69 13.77 -0.19 -6.04
N ASP A 70 15.09 -0.04 -5.92
CA ASP A 70 15.70 0.93 -5.04
C ASP A 70 15.76 2.27 -5.78
N LEU A 71 15.07 3.29 -5.26
CA LEU A 71 15.13 4.66 -5.81
C LEU A 71 16.41 5.39 -5.38
N GLY A 72 17.25 4.76 -4.56
CA GLY A 72 18.44 5.34 -3.98
C GLY A 72 18.11 6.29 -2.84
N GLY A 73 19.14 7.03 -2.42
CA GLY A 73 19.08 7.94 -1.27
C GLY A 73 20.15 7.60 -0.24
N LYS A 74 20.77 8.65 0.29
CA LYS A 74 21.78 8.58 1.34
C LYS A 74 21.15 8.96 2.68
N PRO A 75 21.72 8.51 3.81
CA PRO A 75 21.32 8.99 5.12
C PRO A 75 21.40 10.52 5.18
N GLY A 76 20.29 11.17 5.49
CA GLY A 76 20.20 12.64 5.56
C GLY A 76 19.69 13.29 4.27
N ASP A 77 19.52 12.54 3.18
CA ASP A 77 18.82 13.07 2.00
C ASP A 77 17.37 13.38 2.37
N GLU A 78 16.88 14.52 1.87
CA GLU A 78 15.51 14.94 2.11
C GLU A 78 14.53 14.16 1.24
N ILE A 79 13.37 13.87 1.82
CA ILE A 79 12.22 13.36 1.09
C ILE A 79 11.56 14.57 0.44
N THR A 80 11.55 14.62 -0.88
CA THR A 80 10.94 15.71 -1.65
C THR A 80 9.68 15.26 -2.35
N VAL A 81 8.86 16.23 -2.74
CA VAL A 81 7.61 16.01 -3.47
C VAL A 81 7.86 15.37 -4.84
N GLU A 82 8.99 15.68 -5.48
CA GLU A 82 9.38 15.11 -6.77
C GLU A 82 9.60 13.60 -6.70
N LEU A 83 10.09 13.10 -5.57
CA LEU A 83 10.32 11.67 -5.36
C LEU A 83 9.02 10.89 -5.26
N ILE A 84 8.00 11.47 -4.62
CA ILE A 84 6.71 10.81 -4.36
C ILE A 84 5.75 10.95 -5.55
N LYS A 85 6.04 11.86 -6.48
CA LYS A 85 5.20 12.09 -7.66
C LYS A 85 5.19 10.85 -8.56
N GLY A 86 4.00 10.41 -8.95
CA GLY A 86 3.79 9.25 -9.83
C GLY A 86 3.54 7.94 -9.08
N PHE A 87 3.54 7.95 -7.75
CA PHE A 87 3.06 6.85 -6.93
C PHE A 87 1.59 7.04 -6.58
N HIS A 88 0.87 5.93 -6.44
CA HIS A 88 -0.54 5.93 -6.01
C HIS A 88 -0.64 5.94 -4.48
N VAL A 89 0.34 5.32 -3.82
CA VAL A 89 0.42 5.22 -2.35
C VAL A 89 1.84 5.54 -1.89
N VAL A 90 1.95 6.40 -0.89
CA VAL A 90 3.21 6.77 -0.22
C VAL A 90 3.14 6.31 1.23
N VAL A 91 4.13 5.53 1.65
CA VAL A 91 4.26 5.01 3.01
C VAL A 91 5.52 5.59 3.66
N LEU A 92 5.37 6.35 4.74
CA LEU A 92 6.47 6.89 5.53
C LEU A 92 6.64 6.10 6.83
N CYS A 93 7.79 5.45 6.98
CA CYS A 93 8.12 4.65 8.15
C CYS A 93 9.21 5.31 8.99
N ASN A 94 8.93 5.63 10.25
CA ASN A 94 9.89 6.21 11.19
C ASN A 94 10.61 7.48 10.65
N VAL A 95 9.84 8.34 9.96
CA VAL A 95 10.24 9.65 9.43
C VAL A 95 9.81 10.75 10.42
N SER A 96 10.49 11.90 10.45
CA SER A 96 10.13 13.01 11.35
C SER A 96 8.71 13.52 11.10
N TYR A 97 8.00 13.87 12.17
CA TYR A 97 6.62 14.36 12.08
C TYR A 97 6.46 15.58 11.16
N GLN A 98 7.42 16.52 11.21
CA GLN A 98 7.42 17.68 10.33
C GLN A 98 7.43 17.32 8.84
N LYS A 99 8.21 16.30 8.46
CA LYS A 99 8.25 15.84 7.07
C LYS A 99 7.02 15.01 6.73
N GLN A 100 6.45 14.29 7.68
CA GLN A 100 5.15 13.62 7.48
C GLN A 100 4.06 14.64 7.13
N LEU A 101 3.99 15.78 7.84
CA LEU A 101 3.04 16.85 7.52
C LEU A 101 3.25 17.42 6.12
N GLU A 102 4.49 17.83 5.80
CA GLU A 102 4.82 18.39 4.48
C GLU A 102 4.44 17.47 3.32
N ILE A 103 4.75 16.18 3.46
CA ILE A 103 4.42 15.19 2.44
C ILE A 103 2.92 14.90 2.42
N ASN A 104 2.28 14.77 3.59
CA ASN A 104 0.85 14.47 3.67
C ASN A 104 -0.01 15.58 3.07
N ASP A 105 0.31 16.85 3.36
CA ASP A 105 -0.41 18.01 2.83
C ASP A 105 -0.41 17.97 1.30
N TRP A 106 0.76 17.71 0.70
CA TRP A 106 0.86 17.58 -0.76
C TRP A 106 0.11 16.36 -1.29
N THR A 107 0.27 15.17 -0.67
CA THR A 107 -0.41 13.96 -1.14
C THR A 107 -1.92 14.08 -1.07
N HIS A 108 -2.44 14.71 -0.01
CA HIS A 108 -3.87 14.93 0.21
C HIS A 108 -4.47 15.81 -0.91
N GLU A 109 -3.80 16.89 -1.28
CA GLU A 109 -4.23 17.80 -2.35
C GLU A 109 -4.15 17.16 -3.74
N ASN A 110 -3.21 16.23 -3.95
CA ASN A 110 -2.94 15.63 -5.27
C ASN A 110 -3.59 14.26 -5.46
N GLY A 111 -4.40 13.80 -4.51
CA GLY A 111 -5.11 12.51 -4.61
C GLY A 111 -4.20 11.29 -4.52
N VAL A 112 -3.03 11.44 -3.88
CA VAL A 112 -2.13 10.33 -3.57
C VAL A 112 -2.46 9.83 -2.18
N HIS A 113 -2.58 8.51 -2.01
CA HIS A 113 -2.87 7.94 -0.70
C HIS A 113 -1.61 7.94 0.18
N PHE A 114 -1.78 8.30 1.44
CA PHE A 114 -0.70 8.44 2.39
C PHE A 114 -0.89 7.51 3.60
N ILE A 115 0.21 6.88 4.01
CA ILE A 115 0.28 6.06 5.21
C ILE A 115 1.54 6.47 5.96
N ALA A 116 1.43 6.73 7.25
CA ALA A 116 2.57 6.87 8.14
C ALA A 116 2.54 5.77 9.19
N ALA A 117 3.70 5.16 9.45
CA ALA A 117 3.87 4.17 10.49
C ALA A 117 5.13 4.47 11.31
N GLU A 118 5.04 4.37 12.63
CA GLU A 118 6.17 4.56 13.52
C GLU A 118 6.20 3.48 14.60
N THR A 119 7.41 3.08 15.00
CA THR A 119 7.63 2.15 16.10
C THR A 119 8.70 2.71 17.03
N ARG A 120 8.36 2.80 18.33
CA ARG A 120 9.19 3.33 19.41
C ARG A 120 9.19 2.36 20.59
N GLY A 121 10.15 1.44 20.59
CA GLY A 121 10.25 0.40 21.62
C GLY A 121 9.03 -0.53 21.57
N LEU A 122 8.25 -0.57 22.66
CA LEU A 122 7.03 -1.37 22.77
C LEU A 122 5.78 -0.67 22.21
N PHE A 123 5.91 0.60 21.80
CA PHE A 123 4.81 1.38 21.25
C PHE A 123 4.95 1.50 19.74
N GLY A 124 3.82 1.60 19.07
CA GLY A 124 3.76 1.92 17.64
C GLY A 124 2.49 2.67 17.32
N SER A 125 2.52 3.41 16.22
CA SER A 125 1.37 4.13 15.68
C SER A 125 1.32 3.95 14.16
N ALA A 126 0.11 4.00 13.63
CA ALA A 126 -0.16 4.07 12.20
C ALA A 126 -1.21 5.14 11.95
N PHE A 127 -1.06 5.86 10.84
CA PHE A 127 -1.96 6.91 10.37
C PHE A 127 -2.20 6.72 8.88
N ASN A 128 -3.46 6.88 8.45
CA ASN A 128 -3.87 6.70 7.06
C ASN A 128 -4.64 7.95 6.61
N ASP A 129 -4.27 8.48 5.45
CA ASP A 129 -5.00 9.54 4.75
C ASP A 129 -5.16 9.14 3.29
N PHE A 130 -6.39 8.77 2.91
CA PHE A 130 -6.72 8.35 1.54
C PHE A 130 -7.32 9.48 0.71
N GLY A 131 -7.22 10.72 1.19
CA GLY A 131 -7.79 11.89 0.57
C GLY A 131 -9.31 12.02 0.79
N PRO A 132 -9.90 13.14 0.35
CA PRO A 132 -11.28 13.48 0.65
C PRO A 132 -12.32 12.66 -0.12
N LYS A 133 -11.90 11.95 -1.17
CA LYS A 133 -12.78 11.19 -2.08
C LYS A 133 -12.39 9.72 -2.19
N PHE A 134 -12.20 9.07 -1.04
CA PHE A 134 -11.99 7.63 -1.00
C PHE A 134 -13.32 6.87 -0.97
N THR A 135 -13.53 5.97 -1.92
CA THR A 135 -14.75 5.15 -1.99
C THR A 135 -14.45 3.73 -1.51
N CYS A 136 -15.09 3.33 -0.41
CA CYS A 136 -15.07 1.95 0.06
C CYS A 136 -16.22 1.19 -0.64
N VAL A 137 -15.86 0.25 -1.51
CA VAL A 137 -16.83 -0.55 -2.28
C VAL A 137 -17.36 -1.76 -1.50
N ASP A 138 -16.56 -2.28 -0.56
CA ASP A 138 -16.91 -3.35 0.34
C ASP A 138 -16.31 -3.05 1.72
N PRO A 139 -17.13 -2.66 2.71
CA PRO A 139 -16.66 -2.29 4.03
C PRO A 139 -16.39 -3.47 4.96
N THR A 140 -16.87 -4.68 4.65
CA THR A 140 -16.82 -5.82 5.57
C THR A 140 -16.07 -7.03 5.02
N GLY A 141 -16.02 -7.22 3.70
CA GLY A 141 -15.46 -8.45 3.09
C GLY A 141 -16.36 -9.68 3.29
N GLU A 142 -17.58 -9.48 3.77
CA GLU A 142 -18.52 -10.55 4.09
C GLU A 142 -19.39 -10.88 2.88
N GLN A 143 -19.79 -12.14 2.76
CA GLN A 143 -20.72 -12.55 1.71
C GLN A 143 -22.07 -11.85 1.90
N PRO A 144 -22.68 -11.27 0.84
CA PRO A 144 -24.00 -10.67 0.93
C PRO A 144 -25.03 -11.64 1.49
N LEU A 145 -25.87 -11.16 2.42
CA LEU A 145 -26.95 -11.97 2.97
C LEU A 145 -27.95 -12.35 1.87
N THR A 146 -28.38 -13.61 1.89
CA THR A 146 -29.40 -14.12 0.97
C THR A 146 -30.52 -14.80 1.76
N GLY A 147 -31.76 -14.68 1.29
CA GLY A 147 -32.92 -15.26 1.96
C GLY A 147 -34.15 -15.32 1.06
N MET A 148 -35.09 -16.23 1.36
CA MET A 148 -36.36 -16.34 0.64
C MET A 148 -37.39 -15.37 1.23
N ILE A 149 -38.07 -14.62 0.36
CA ILE A 149 -39.16 -13.72 0.77
C ILE A 149 -40.50 -14.47 0.70
N VAL A 150 -41.28 -14.39 1.78
CA VAL A 150 -42.60 -15.04 1.88
C VAL A 150 -43.74 -14.08 1.55
N SER A 151 -43.70 -12.85 2.06
CA SER A 151 -44.67 -11.81 1.73
C SER A 151 -44.06 -10.41 1.91
N ILE A 152 -44.62 -9.42 1.20
CA ILE A 152 -44.29 -8.00 1.36
C ILE A 152 -45.61 -7.26 1.51
N ASP A 153 -45.88 -6.78 2.72
CA ASP A 153 -47.12 -6.03 3.00
C ASP A 153 -46.97 -4.56 2.57
N LYS A 154 -48.08 -3.95 2.13
CA LYS A 154 -48.12 -2.51 1.88
C LYS A 154 -48.24 -1.77 3.22
N ALA A 155 -47.37 -0.80 3.45
CA ALA A 155 -47.55 0.15 4.53
C ALA A 155 -48.89 0.88 4.33
N SER A 156 -49.79 0.70 5.29
CA SER A 156 -51.07 1.40 5.43
C SER A 156 -50.90 2.82 5.92
#